data_AF-A0A949XB11-F1
#
_entry.id   AF-A0A949XB11-F1
#
_cell.length_a   1.000
_cell.length_b   1.000
_cell.length_c   1.000
_cell.angle_alpha   90.00
_cell.angle_beta   90.00
_cell.angle_gamma   90.00
#
_symmetry.space_group_name_H-M   'P 1'
#
loop_
_entity.id
_entity.type
_entity.pdbx_description
1 polymer ?
#
loop_
_entity_poly.entity_id
_entity_poly.type
_entity_poly.pdbx_seq_one_letter_code
_entity_poly.pdbx_strand_id
1 'polypeptide(L)'
;MVVLLAQWEVYRIPLAFRLVRRKGSPGYQSEQVLFRQMLGEVVLPRWCSKVIVVADAAYASRQNLQAIQVRHWWFVIAFPRSWKFTDGHSLRDLVAHLPRAHYRKVRLP
;
A
#
# COMPACT_ATOMS: atom_id res chain seq x y z
N MET A 1 -10.33 0.95 3.64
CA MET A 1 -10.27 -0.54 3.68
C MET A 1 -8.93 -0.94 3.11
N VAL A 2 -8.25 -1.94 3.69
CA VAL A 2 -6.98 -2.44 3.15
C VAL A 2 -7.08 -3.91 2.77
N VAL A 3 -6.47 -4.27 1.64
CA VAL A 3 -6.44 -5.63 1.11
C VAL A 3 -5.00 -6.01 0.79
N LEU A 4 -4.56 -7.16 1.28
CA LEU A 4 -3.32 -7.79 0.84
C LEU A 4 -3.64 -8.73 -0.31
N LEU A 5 -2.92 -8.59 -1.42
CA LEU A 5 -3.07 -9.46 -2.58
C LEU A 5 -1.78 -10.25 -2.78
N ALA A 6 -1.89 -11.56 -2.98
CA ALA A 6 -0.85 -12.34 -3.62
C ALA A 6 -0.89 -12.08 -5.12
N GLN A 7 0.27 -11.86 -5.73
CA GLN A 7 0.41 -11.93 -7.18
C GLN A 7 0.83 -13.35 -7.56
N TRP A 8 0.01 -14.02 -8.34
CA TRP A 8 0.33 -15.33 -8.92
C TRP A 8 0.07 -15.31 -10.42
N GLU A 9 1.13 -15.29 -11.22
CA GLU A 9 1.06 -15.07 -12.67
C GLU A 9 0.24 -13.82 -13.02
N VAL A 10 -0.92 -13.99 -13.66
CA VAL A 10 -1.87 -12.91 -14.02
C VAL A 10 -2.90 -12.64 -12.93
N TYR A 11 -2.99 -13.50 -11.91
CA TYR A 11 -4.01 -13.43 -10.87
C TYR A 11 -3.58 -12.57 -9.69
N ARG A 12 -4.53 -11.83 -9.15
CA ARG A 12 -4.43 -11.13 -7.86
C ARG A 12 -5.38 -11.76 -6.88
N ILE A 13 -4.83 -12.54 -5.96
CA ILE A 13 -5.62 -13.35 -5.02
C ILE A 13 -5.65 -12.63 -3.67
N PRO A 14 -6.85 -12.27 -3.14
CA PRO A 14 -6.96 -11.71 -1.80
C PRO A 14 -6.43 -12.67 -0.74
N LEU A 15 -5.43 -12.23 0.02
CA LEU A 15 -4.86 -12.96 1.14
C LEU A 15 -5.51 -12.58 2.48
N ALA A 16 -5.74 -11.28 2.67
CA ALA A 16 -6.31 -10.76 3.91
C ALA A 16 -6.96 -9.40 3.68
N PHE A 17 -7.98 -9.11 4.48
CA PHE A 17 -8.58 -7.78 4.58
C PHE A 17 -8.92 -7.44 6.02
N ARG A 18 -9.09 -6.15 6.31
CA ARG A 18 -9.58 -5.64 7.60
C ARG A 18 -10.66 -4.60 7.39
N LEU A 19 -11.74 -4.74 8.15
CA LEU A 19 -12.80 -3.74 8.23
C LEU A 19 -12.43 -2.68 9.26
N VAL A 20 -12.54 -1.42 8.86
CA VAL A 20 -12.33 -0.29 9.75
C VAL A 20 -13.67 0.04 10.40
N ARG A 21 -13.74 -0.04 11.73
CA ARG A 21 -14.96 0.34 12.46
C ARG A 21 -15.16 1.85 12.39
N ARG A 22 -16.39 2.31 12.65
CA ARG A 22 -16.67 3.74 12.70
C ARG A 22 -15.89 4.39 13.84
N LYS A 23 -15.28 5.55 13.59
CA LYS A 23 -14.59 6.34 14.61
C LYS A 23 -15.54 6.65 15.77
N GLY A 24 -15.09 6.40 17.00
CA GLY A 24 -15.87 6.59 18.22
C GLY A 24 -16.70 5.37 18.66
N SER A 25 -16.77 4.31 17.86
CA SER A 25 -17.38 3.04 18.29
C SER A 25 -16.43 2.22 19.19
N PRO A 26 -16.95 1.41 20.14
CA PRO A 26 -16.13 0.47 20.90
C PRO A 26 -15.34 -0.47 19.99
N GLY A 27 -14.03 -0.58 20.26
CA GLY A 27 -13.11 -1.38 19.44
C GLY A 27 -12.65 -0.70 18.14
N TYR A 28 -12.88 0.60 17.96
CA TYR A 28 -12.25 1.36 16.89
C TYR A 28 -10.72 1.32 17.03
N GLN A 29 -10.05 1.01 15.92
CA GLN A 29 -8.62 1.13 15.76
C GLN A 29 -8.35 1.94 14.50
N SER A 30 -7.25 2.71 14.50
CA SER A 30 -6.84 3.43 13.29
C SER A 30 -6.45 2.46 12.19
N GLU A 31 -6.63 2.91 10.96
CA GLU A 31 -6.26 2.23 9.73
C GLU A 31 -4.81 1.73 9.76
N GLN A 32 -3.91 2.55 10.32
CA GLN A 32 -2.48 2.24 10.41
C GLN A 32 -2.18 1.09 11.38
N VAL A 33 -2.88 1.05 12.52
CA VAL A 33 -2.71 -0.03 13.50
C VAL A 33 -3.26 -1.33 12.93
N LEU A 34 -4.48 -1.30 12.38
CA LEU A 34 -5.11 -2.45 11.74
C LEU A 34 -4.26 -3.03 10.61
N PHE A 35 -3.66 -2.16 9.80
CA PHE A 35 -2.78 -2.58 8.72
C PHE A 35 -1.55 -3.32 9.25
N ARG A 36 -0.84 -2.77 10.23
CA ARG A 36 0.35 -3.40 10.78
C ARG A 36 0.06 -4.71 11.51
N GLN A 37 -1.07 -4.81 12.21
CA GLN A 37 -1.53 -6.05 12.81
C GLN A 37 -1.79 -7.11 11.74
N MET A 38 -2.51 -6.75 10.67
CA MET A 38 -2.75 -7.64 9.54
C MET A 38 -1.45 -8.11 8.87
N LEU A 39 -0.43 -7.24 8.75
CA LEU A 39 0.89 -7.62 8.24
C LEU A 39 1.67 -8.59 9.15
N GLY A 40 1.39 -8.61 10.45
CA GLY A 40 1.99 -9.53 11.41
C GLY A 40 1.28 -10.89 11.48
N GLU A 41 -0.03 -10.89 11.25
CA GLU A 41 -0.88 -12.09 11.36
C GLU A 41 -1.01 -12.88 10.06
N VAL A 42 -0.76 -12.24 8.91
CA VAL A 42 -0.92 -12.90 7.61
C VAL A 42 0.12 -14.01 7.44
N VAL A 43 -0.37 -15.23 7.23
CA VAL A 43 0.44 -16.39 6.86
C VAL A 43 0.40 -16.53 5.35
N LEU A 44 1.55 -16.39 4.71
CA LEU A 44 1.64 -16.53 3.27
C LEU A 44 1.52 -18.02 2.87
N PRO A 45 0.68 -18.34 1.87
CA PRO A 45 0.68 -19.68 1.28
C PRO A 45 2.07 -20.02 0.70
N ARG A 46 2.47 -21.29 0.74
CA ARG A 46 3.80 -21.74 0.27
C ARG A 46 4.09 -21.41 -1.20
N TRP A 47 3.05 -21.30 -2.02
CA TRP A 47 3.16 -20.94 -3.44
C TRP A 47 3.30 -19.43 -3.67
N CYS A 48 3.07 -18.59 -2.65
CA CYS A 48 3.04 -17.14 -2.79
C CYS A 48 4.46 -16.58 -2.85
N SER A 49 4.96 -16.31 -4.07
CA SER A 49 6.28 -15.73 -4.30
C SER A 49 6.30 -14.20 -4.24
N LYS A 50 5.16 -13.53 -4.49
CA LYS A 50 5.06 -12.06 -4.54
C LYS A 50 3.78 -11.57 -3.88
N VAL A 51 3.91 -10.57 -3.01
CA VAL A 51 2.79 -9.89 -2.35
C VAL A 51 2.74 -8.45 -2.81
N ILE A 52 1.55 -7.98 -3.16
CA ILE A 52 1.24 -6.59 -3.49
C ILE A 52 0.24 -6.06 -2.47
N VAL A 53 0.63 -5.04 -1.72
CA VAL A 53 -0.28 -4.32 -0.83
C VAL A 53 -1.08 -3.32 -1.65
N VAL A 54 -2.42 -3.41 -1.60
CA VAL A 54 -3.30 -2.44 -2.27
C VAL A 54 -4.09 -1.67 -1.21
N ALA A 55 -3.95 -0.36 -1.20
CA ALA A 55 -4.58 0.48 -0.19
C ALA A 55 -4.91 1.90 -0.69
N ASP A 56 -5.87 2.53 -0.03
CA ASP A 56 -6.22 3.93 -0.24
C ASP A 56 -5.21 4.89 0.46
N ALA A 57 -5.42 6.20 0.28
CA ALA A 57 -4.51 7.22 0.78
C ALA A 57 -4.46 7.36 2.30
N ALA A 58 -5.42 6.82 3.05
CA ALA A 58 -5.35 6.81 4.51
C ALA A 58 -4.21 5.90 5.02
N TYR A 59 -3.82 4.90 4.22
CA TYR A 59 -2.75 3.97 4.57
C TYR A 59 -1.35 4.45 4.18
N ALA A 60 -1.24 5.57 3.46
CA ALA A 60 0.02 6.21 3.14
C ALA A 60 0.66 6.78 4.42
N SER A 61 1.60 6.04 5.01
CA SER A 61 2.45 6.51 6.09
C SER A 61 3.84 5.91 6.00
N ARG A 62 4.85 6.65 6.51
CA ARG A 62 6.25 6.19 6.47
C ARG A 62 6.43 4.86 7.19
N GLN A 63 5.78 4.69 8.34
CA GLN A 63 5.82 3.45 9.12
C GLN A 63 5.23 2.26 8.35
N ASN A 64 4.12 2.46 7.63
CA ASN A 64 3.53 1.39 6.83
C ASN A 64 4.40 1.03 5.64
N LEU A 65 4.97 2.03 4.95
CA LEU A 65 5.90 1.79 3.83
C LEU A 65 7.15 1.04 4.30
N GLN A 66 7.72 1.41 5.45
CA GLN A 66 8.82 0.65 6.05
C GLN A 66 8.40 -0.79 6.38
N ALA A 67 7.20 -0.99 6.95
CA ALA A 67 6.71 -2.34 7.27
C ALA A 67 6.54 -3.23 6.01
N ILE A 68 6.16 -2.64 4.88
CA ILE A 68 6.08 -3.31 3.57
C ILE A 68 7.49 -3.61 3.04
N GLN A 69 8.40 -2.63 3.10
CA GLN A 69 9.78 -2.76 2.61
C GLN A 69 10.57 -3.82 3.34
N VAL A 70 10.47 -3.90 4.68
CA VAL A 70 11.14 -4.93 5.50
C VAL A 70 10.72 -6.35 5.10
N ARG A 71 9.52 -6.51 4.53
CA ARG A 71 9.01 -7.80 4.03
C ARG A 71 9.39 -8.09 2.58
N HIS A 72 10.10 -7.16 1.92
CA HIS A 72 10.38 -7.21 0.48
C HIS A 72 9.11 -7.31 -0.38
N TRP A 73 8.01 -6.70 0.08
CA TRP A 73 6.74 -6.70 -0.64
C TRP A 73 6.57 -5.47 -1.53
N TRP A 74 5.71 -5.59 -2.53
CA TRP A 74 5.36 -4.52 -3.46
C TRP A 74 4.09 -3.80 -2.97
N PHE A 75 3.83 -2.61 -3.51
CA PHE A 75 2.63 -1.86 -3.15
C PHE A 75 2.05 -1.06 -4.32
N VAL A 76 0.72 -0.92 -4.30
CA VAL A 76 -0.06 0.02 -5.10
C VAL A 76 -0.94 0.79 -4.12
N ILE A 77 -0.44 1.94 -3.67
CA ILE A 77 -1.09 2.75 -2.64
C ILE A 77 -1.34 4.14 -3.21
N ALA A 78 -2.55 4.67 -3.00
CA ALA A 78 -2.82 6.06 -3.32
C ALA A 78 -2.07 6.97 -2.33
N PHE A 79 -1.51 8.08 -2.80
CA PHE A 79 -0.85 9.06 -1.93
C PHE A 79 -1.58 10.41 -1.98
N PRO A 80 -1.65 11.14 -0.86
CA PRO A 80 -2.13 12.52 -0.89
C PRO A 80 -1.14 13.40 -1.68
N ARG A 81 -1.67 14.36 -2.45
CA ARG A 81 -0.83 15.28 -3.25
C ARG A 81 0.16 16.10 -2.39
N SER A 82 -0.20 16.34 -1.14
CA SER A 82 0.61 17.05 -0.14
C SER A 82 1.71 16.19 0.49
N TRP A 83 1.82 14.91 0.12
CA TRP A 83 2.87 14.04 0.62
C TRP A 83 4.25 14.62 0.33
N LYS A 84 5.10 14.73 1.36
CA LYS A 84 6.46 15.27 1.24
C LYS A 84 7.51 14.16 1.26
N PHE A 85 8.44 14.25 0.33
CA PHE A 85 9.66 13.45 0.31
C PHE A 85 10.62 13.93 1.40
N THR A 86 11.72 13.19 1.59
CA THR A 86 12.75 13.51 2.59
C THR A 86 13.49 14.81 2.31
N ASP A 87 13.55 15.22 1.05
CA ASP A 87 14.12 16.48 0.57
C ASP A 87 13.16 17.69 0.71
N GLY A 88 11.94 17.47 1.22
CA GLY A 88 10.93 18.51 1.44
C GLY A 88 10.04 18.81 0.23
N HIS A 89 10.35 18.28 -0.95
CA HIS A 89 9.50 18.43 -2.14
C HIS A 89 8.21 17.64 -1.99
N SER A 90 7.12 18.16 -2.55
CA SER A 90 5.84 17.45 -2.53
C SER A 90 5.71 16.48 -3.71
N LEU A 91 4.89 15.45 -3.53
CA LEU A 91 4.52 14.52 -4.60
C LEU A 91 3.86 15.26 -5.77
N ARG A 92 3.09 16.32 -5.48
CA ARG A 92 2.51 17.19 -6.51
C ARG A 92 3.59 17.83 -7.37
N ASP A 93 4.66 18.37 -6.76
CA ASP A 93 5.74 19.04 -7.49
C ASP A 93 6.47 18.06 -8.40
N LEU A 94 6.72 16.84 -7.91
CA LEU A 94 7.29 15.77 -8.73
C LEU A 94 6.42 15.45 -9.94
N VAL A 95 5.12 15.26 -9.74
CA VAL A 95 4.18 14.91 -10.83
C VAL A 95 4.04 16.06 -11.85
N ALA A 96 4.06 17.31 -11.38
CA ALA A 96 3.94 18.50 -12.23
C ALA A 96 5.15 18.68 -13.15
N HIS A 97 6.35 18.36 -12.67
CA HIS A 97 7.60 18.53 -13.40
C HIS A 97 8.18 17.22 -13.94
N LEU A 98 7.41 16.13 -13.89
CA LEU A 98 7.86 14.84 -14.40
C LEU A 98 8.06 14.93 -15.92
N PRO A 99 9.28 14.70 -16.46
CA PRO A 99 9.54 14.78 -17.89
C PRO A 99 8.93 13.55 -18.58
N ARG A 100 7.64 13.63 -18.92
CA ARG A 100 6.83 12.52 -19.46
C ARG A 100 7.45 11.87 -20.70
N ALA A 101 8.24 12.61 -21.47
CA ALA A 101 8.95 12.11 -22.64
C ALA A 101 9.91 10.96 -22.33
N HIS A 102 10.42 10.87 -21.09
CA HIS A 102 11.33 9.79 -20.67
C HIS A 102 10.61 8.55 -20.13
N TYR A 103 9.27 8.55 -20.07
CA TYR A 103 8.49 7.44 -19.52
C TYR A 103 7.69 6.72 -20.60
N ARG A 104 7.84 5.39 -20.67
CA ARG A 104 7.03 4.54 -21.54
C ARG A 104 5.78 4.07 -20.78
N LYS A 105 4.59 4.37 -21.30
CA LYS A 105 3.33 3.84 -20.77
C LYS A 105 3.26 2.34 -21.05
N VAL A 106 3.29 1.52 -20.01
CA VAL A 106 3.04 0.08 -20.08
C VAL A 106 1.60 -0.18 -19.66
N ARG A 107 0.83 -0.91 -20.47
CA ARG A 107 -0.47 -1.45 -20.05
C ARG A 107 -0.21 -2.83 -19.47
N LEU A 108 -0.58 -3.03 -18.21
CA LEU A 108 -0.62 -4.36 -17.63
C LEU A 108 -1.82 -5.11 -18.23
N PRO A 109 -1.66 -6.38 -18.66
CA PRO A 109 -2.76 -7.20 -19.17
C PRO A 109 -3.84 -7.45 -18.12
#